data_AF-A0A501WMM4-F1
#
_entry.id   AF-A0A501WMM4-F1
#
_cell.length_a   1.000
_cell.length_b   1.000
_cell.length_c   1.000
_cell.angle_alpha   90.00
_cell.angle_beta   90.00
_cell.angle_gamma   90.00
#
_symmetry.space_group_name_H-M   'P 1'
#
loop_
_entity.id
_entity.type
_entity.pdbx_description
1 polymer ?
#
loop_
_entity_poly.entity_id
_entity_poly.type
_entity_poly.pdbx_seq_one_letter_code
_entity_poly.pdbx_strand_id
1 'polypeptide(L)'
;MAKKSTGFLDTQHRHPMHHPARGGRRSPTRGYAPSRHPRGSRHGSARSTSTRGTPSAKPAEVRDFFFARHNYLPEIDAAAGRLAAEAALPVGRMAEGIAGRLRDRHGIRIEEAERGTLRAFDAAARVLRLSPRISPGQRAFQLATQLALLELGDQIAALAAEGDFRSAEAERLARTGIANYFAGALLMPYAPFLAAAEAESYDIDLLARRFGVGFETVCHRLSMLQKPEARGVPFFFIRTDRAGNISKRQSASDFHFSRIGGTCPLWTIYEAFARPGQILTQIPEMPDGRRHLWIARTTTRGSGGYGAPAKTFALAMGCDLRHAGRLVYARGLDLRDPAAATPIGAGCKVCERPACPQRAFPPAGRPLAADPGVSRFAPYSGG
;
A
#
# COMPACT_ATOMS: atom_id res chain seq x y z
N MET A 1 13.04 6.08 64.81
CA MET A 1 14.44 6.50 64.55
C MET A 1 14.42 7.52 63.42
N ALA A 2 14.35 8.81 63.79
CA ALA A 2 15.38 9.84 63.54
C ALA A 2 15.44 10.38 62.09
N LYS A 3 14.77 11.53 61.86
CA LYS A 3 15.30 12.87 61.41
C LYS A 3 15.60 12.96 59.89
N LYS A 4 14.85 13.73 59.06
CA LYS A 4 14.90 15.21 58.80
C LYS A 4 16.37 15.68 58.59
N SER A 5 16.80 16.42 57.56
CA SER A 5 16.20 17.50 56.74
C SER A 5 17.24 18.05 55.72
N THR A 6 16.78 18.78 54.67
CA THR A 6 17.37 20.02 54.03
C THR A 6 18.87 20.05 53.62
N GLY A 7 19.38 20.65 52.53
CA GLY A 7 18.94 21.64 51.54
C GLY A 7 20.19 22.38 50.99
N PHE A 8 20.14 22.82 49.72
CA PHE A 8 20.83 23.96 49.06
C PHE A 8 22.38 24.09 48.89
N LEU A 9 22.71 24.69 47.72
CA LEU A 9 23.87 25.52 47.29
C LEU A 9 25.02 24.89 46.45
N ASP A 10 24.92 25.16 45.13
CA ASP A 10 25.80 26.02 44.30
C ASP A 10 27.33 25.98 44.49
N THR A 11 28.10 25.78 43.40
CA THR A 11 29.37 26.49 43.13
C THR A 11 29.92 26.26 41.71
N GLN A 12 30.33 27.37 41.10
CA GLN A 12 31.01 27.53 39.82
C GLN A 12 32.54 27.35 39.91
N HIS A 13 33.21 26.95 38.81
CA HIS A 13 34.59 27.32 38.42
C HIS A 13 34.76 27.04 36.90
N ARG A 14 34.84 28.00 35.96
CA ARG A 14 35.84 29.03 35.56
C ARG A 14 37.21 28.54 35.01
N HIS A 15 37.34 28.70 33.68
CA HIS A 15 38.49 29.18 32.85
C HIS A 15 39.77 28.34 32.66
N PRO A 16 40.60 28.56 31.59
CA PRO A 16 40.81 29.80 30.81
C PRO A 16 40.89 29.72 29.27
N MET A 17 40.90 30.92 28.67
CA MET A 17 41.17 31.27 27.28
C MET A 17 42.68 31.37 26.98
N HIS A 18 43.09 31.07 25.75
CA HIS A 18 44.33 31.60 25.16
C HIS A 18 44.12 31.93 23.68
N HIS A 19 44.39 33.20 23.35
CA HIS A 19 44.55 33.76 22.01
C HIS A 19 45.96 33.44 21.47
N PRO A 20 46.16 33.47 20.14
CA PRO A 20 47.07 34.50 19.62
C PRO A 20 46.57 35.19 18.35
N ALA A 21 47.36 36.18 17.92
CA ALA A 21 47.01 37.32 17.09
C ALA A 21 47.41 37.20 15.60
N ARG A 22 46.67 37.96 14.78
CA ARG A 22 47.00 38.70 13.53
C ARG A 22 48.15 38.24 12.61
N GLY A 23 47.80 38.11 11.32
CA GLY A 23 48.72 38.28 10.20
C GLY A 23 47.99 38.19 8.85
N GLY A 24 47.82 39.32 8.16
CA GLY A 24 47.09 39.39 6.89
C GLY A 24 47.89 38.94 5.66
N ARG A 25 47.18 38.64 4.56
CA ARG A 25 47.56 38.98 3.17
C ARG A 25 46.50 38.51 2.15
N ARG A 26 46.00 39.51 1.39
CA ARG A 26 45.71 39.53 -0.06
C ARG A 26 44.77 38.50 -0.69
N SER A 27 43.63 39.02 -1.13
CA SER A 27 42.77 38.50 -2.19
C SER A 27 43.51 38.33 -3.53
N PRO A 28 42.98 37.47 -4.42
CA PRO A 28 42.86 37.86 -5.82
C PRO A 28 41.45 37.64 -6.36
N THR A 29 40.87 38.73 -6.83
CA THR A 29 39.76 38.80 -7.78
C THR A 29 40.13 38.09 -9.08
N ARG A 30 39.37 37.06 -9.49
CA ARG A 30 39.39 36.55 -10.86
C ARG A 30 38.19 37.11 -11.63
N GLY A 31 38.50 38.02 -12.56
CA GLY A 31 37.55 38.57 -13.51
C GLY A 31 37.09 37.52 -14.52
N TYR A 32 35.82 37.62 -14.89
CA TYR A 32 35.21 36.88 -15.98
C TYR A 32 35.11 37.84 -17.18
N ALA A 33 35.75 37.48 -18.30
CA ALA A 33 35.60 38.15 -19.58
C ALA A 33 35.22 37.10 -20.66
N PRO A 34 34.48 37.49 -21.72
CA PRO A 34 33.64 36.57 -22.49
C PRO A 34 34.35 36.02 -23.74
N SER A 35 34.13 34.75 -24.06
CA SER A 35 34.63 34.13 -25.30
C SER A 35 33.49 33.64 -26.21
N ARG A 36 33.30 34.43 -27.28
CA ARG A 36 32.86 34.16 -28.66
C ARG A 36 32.34 32.75 -29.05
N HIS A 37 31.20 32.76 -29.73
CA HIS A 37 30.63 31.69 -30.57
C HIS A 37 31.57 31.16 -31.66
N PRO A 38 31.32 29.91 -32.11
CA PRO A 38 31.01 29.72 -33.53
C PRO A 38 29.73 28.88 -33.77
N ARG A 39 29.15 29.14 -34.95
CA ARG A 39 27.90 28.60 -35.49
C ARG A 39 28.07 27.16 -36.00
N GLY A 40 26.96 26.41 -35.95
CA GLY A 40 26.52 25.56 -37.06
C GLY A 40 26.84 24.07 -36.96
N SER A 41 25.87 23.27 -36.53
CA SER A 41 25.76 21.86 -36.94
C SER A 41 24.28 21.47 -37.05
N ARG A 42 24.01 20.74 -38.14
CA ARG A 42 22.71 20.53 -38.79
C ARG A 42 21.78 19.62 -37.98
N HIS A 43 20.49 19.96 -37.97
CA HIS A 43 19.41 19.12 -37.48
C HIS A 43 19.22 17.89 -38.39
N GLY A 44 19.58 16.71 -37.88
CA GLY A 44 19.12 15.43 -38.41
C GLY A 44 17.78 15.06 -37.77
N SER A 45 16.70 15.19 -38.54
CA SER A 45 15.35 14.76 -38.18
C SER A 45 15.27 13.23 -38.10
N ALA A 46 15.37 12.66 -36.90
CA ALA A 46 14.94 11.29 -36.65
C ALA A 46 13.42 11.28 -36.43
N ARG A 47 12.67 10.95 -37.49
CA ARG A 47 11.25 10.57 -37.39
C ARG A 47 11.14 9.32 -36.51
N SER A 48 10.77 9.50 -35.25
CA SER A 48 10.32 8.41 -34.39
C SER A 48 8.89 8.04 -34.81
N THR A 49 8.76 6.94 -35.54
CA THR A 49 7.50 6.27 -35.81
C THR A 49 6.93 5.73 -34.49
N SER A 50 5.81 6.31 -34.07
CA SER A 50 5.02 5.93 -32.90
C SER A 50 4.38 4.56 -33.12
N THR A 51 5.02 3.49 -32.66
CA THR A 51 4.37 2.21 -32.34
C THR A 51 3.79 2.29 -30.93
N ARG A 52 2.51 2.68 -30.81
CA ARG A 52 1.76 2.59 -29.55
C ARG A 52 1.35 1.13 -29.29
N GLY A 53 2.28 0.36 -28.73
CA GLY A 53 1.97 -0.80 -27.92
C GLY A 53 2.59 -0.55 -26.55
N THR A 54 1.81 -0.06 -25.59
CA THR A 54 2.31 0.03 -24.21
C THR A 54 2.58 -1.41 -23.75
N PRO A 55 3.81 -1.79 -23.36
CA PRO A 55 4.03 -3.07 -22.73
C PRO A 55 3.16 -3.06 -21.47
N SER A 56 2.18 -3.95 -21.38
CA SER A 56 1.53 -4.19 -20.09
C SER A 56 2.64 -4.61 -19.13
N ALA A 57 2.86 -3.83 -18.07
CA ALA A 57 3.85 -4.22 -17.07
C ALA A 57 3.38 -5.56 -16.48
N LYS A 58 4.27 -6.55 -16.34
CA LYS A 58 3.96 -7.89 -15.78
C LYS A 58 3.06 -7.86 -14.52
N PRO A 59 3.25 -6.92 -13.56
CA PRO A 59 2.34 -6.78 -12.41
C PRO A 59 0.90 -6.36 -12.75
N ALA A 60 0.69 -5.63 -13.85
CA ALA A 60 -0.64 -5.24 -14.32
C ALA A 60 -1.42 -6.45 -14.84
N GLU A 61 -0.78 -7.38 -15.55
CA GLU A 61 -1.42 -8.64 -15.98
C GLU A 61 -1.90 -9.45 -14.77
N VAL A 62 -1.05 -9.59 -13.74
CA VAL A 62 -1.44 -10.27 -12.50
C VAL A 62 -2.57 -9.54 -11.77
N ARG A 63 -2.54 -8.20 -11.71
CA ARG A 63 -3.65 -7.42 -11.16
C ARG A 63 -4.94 -7.71 -11.91
N ASP A 64 -4.91 -7.71 -13.23
CA ASP A 64 -6.09 -7.90 -14.07
C ASP A 64 -6.63 -9.34 -13.93
N PHE A 65 -5.76 -10.34 -13.73
CA PHE A 65 -6.13 -11.72 -13.39
C PHE A 65 -6.98 -11.80 -12.11
N PHE A 66 -6.54 -11.14 -11.02
CA PHE A 66 -7.31 -11.11 -9.77
C PHE A 66 -8.59 -10.28 -9.92
N PHE A 67 -8.54 -9.20 -10.70
CA PHE A 67 -9.68 -8.32 -10.94
C PHE A 67 -10.82 -9.05 -11.66
N ALA A 68 -10.50 -9.82 -12.71
CA ALA A 68 -11.47 -10.61 -13.47
C ALA A 68 -12.22 -11.65 -12.60
N ARG A 69 -11.66 -12.01 -11.45
CA ARG A 69 -12.22 -12.96 -10.47
C ARG A 69 -12.84 -12.26 -9.26
N HIS A 70 -13.16 -10.96 -9.36
CA HIS A 70 -13.66 -10.15 -8.25
C HIS A 70 -12.80 -10.26 -6.97
N ASN A 71 -11.50 -10.48 -7.15
CA ASN A 71 -10.51 -10.65 -6.10
C ASN A 71 -10.84 -11.80 -5.11
N TYR A 72 -11.58 -12.82 -5.56
CA TYR A 72 -11.92 -14.03 -4.78
C TYR A 72 -11.55 -15.29 -5.57
N LEU A 73 -10.86 -16.23 -4.91
CA LEU A 73 -10.41 -17.50 -5.50
C LEU A 73 -11.07 -18.66 -4.72
N PRO A 74 -12.23 -19.17 -5.16
CA PRO A 74 -13.05 -20.11 -4.38
C PRO A 74 -12.31 -21.37 -3.93
N GLU A 75 -11.57 -22.00 -4.85
CA GLU A 75 -10.88 -23.27 -4.63
C GLU A 75 -9.76 -23.11 -3.62
N ILE A 76 -9.01 -22.00 -3.74
CA ILE A 76 -7.88 -21.66 -2.86
C ILE A 76 -8.37 -21.26 -1.47
N ASP A 77 -9.47 -20.51 -1.38
CA ASP A 77 -10.09 -20.13 -0.11
C ASP A 77 -10.64 -21.36 0.63
N ALA A 78 -11.33 -22.24 -0.10
CA ALA A 78 -11.86 -23.48 0.44
C ALA A 78 -10.74 -24.41 0.93
N ALA A 79 -9.64 -24.53 0.17
CA ALA A 79 -8.47 -25.30 0.59
C ALA A 79 -7.82 -24.73 1.86
N ALA A 80 -7.71 -23.40 1.96
CA ALA A 80 -7.21 -22.75 3.17
C ALA A 80 -8.10 -23.01 4.39
N GLY A 81 -9.42 -22.93 4.21
CA GLY A 81 -10.41 -23.24 5.25
C GLY A 81 -10.35 -24.69 5.73
N ARG A 82 -10.26 -25.66 4.81
CA ARG A 82 -10.09 -27.09 5.14
C ARG A 82 -8.80 -27.32 5.92
N LEU A 83 -7.69 -26.77 5.46
CA LEU A 83 -6.40 -26.93 6.15
C LEU A 83 -6.43 -26.35 7.56
N ALA A 84 -7.02 -25.16 7.74
CA ALA A 84 -7.16 -24.54 9.06
C ALA A 84 -7.94 -25.45 10.03
N ALA A 85 -9.02 -26.07 9.55
CA ALA A 85 -9.86 -26.97 10.33
C ALA A 85 -9.16 -28.30 10.65
N GLU A 86 -8.60 -28.97 9.62
CA GLU A 86 -7.88 -30.25 9.76
C GLU A 86 -6.70 -30.16 10.72
N ALA A 87 -5.93 -29.07 10.65
CA ALA A 87 -4.77 -28.85 11.52
C ALA A 87 -5.13 -28.16 12.85
N ALA A 88 -6.42 -27.94 13.13
CA ALA A 88 -6.93 -27.27 14.33
C ALA A 88 -6.16 -25.98 14.67
N LEU A 89 -5.85 -25.16 13.65
CA LEU A 89 -4.97 -24.02 13.83
C LEU A 89 -5.64 -22.93 14.71
N PRO A 90 -4.98 -22.46 15.77
CA PRO A 90 -5.57 -21.47 16.67
C PRO A 90 -5.55 -20.08 16.04
N VAL A 91 -6.73 -19.54 15.74
CA VAL A 91 -6.90 -18.16 15.24
C VAL A 91 -6.14 -17.17 16.11
N GLY A 92 -5.39 -16.26 15.49
CA GLY A 92 -4.53 -15.30 16.18
C GLY A 92 -3.14 -15.82 16.56
N ARG A 93 -2.93 -17.14 16.57
CA ARG A 93 -1.67 -17.80 16.95
C ARG A 93 -1.25 -18.89 15.98
N MET A 94 -1.55 -18.70 14.69
CA MET A 94 -1.39 -19.71 13.64
C MET A 94 0.07 -20.15 13.39
N ALA A 95 1.06 -19.31 13.71
CA ALA A 95 2.45 -19.52 13.31
C ALA A 95 3.04 -20.86 13.77
N GLU A 96 2.81 -21.24 15.03
CA GLU A 96 3.35 -22.47 15.61
C GLU A 96 2.72 -23.72 14.99
N GLY A 97 1.41 -23.72 14.78
CA GLY A 97 0.71 -24.84 14.12
C GLY A 97 1.16 -25.03 12.67
N ILE A 98 1.34 -23.94 11.92
CA ILE A 98 1.85 -24.00 10.54
C ILE A 98 3.30 -24.51 10.53
N ALA A 99 4.14 -24.01 11.44
CA ALA A 99 5.51 -24.48 11.61
C ALA A 99 5.58 -25.96 11.98
N GLY A 100 4.70 -26.42 12.86
CA GLY A 100 4.56 -27.83 13.21
C GLY A 100 4.22 -28.69 12.00
N ARG A 101 3.21 -28.29 11.22
CA ARG A 101 2.86 -29.00 9.97
C ARG A 101 4.00 -29.07 8.96
N LEU A 102 4.73 -27.96 8.76
CA LEU A 102 5.91 -27.93 7.87
C LEU A 102 6.99 -28.92 8.35
N ARG A 103 7.22 -29.01 9.65
CA ARG A 103 8.18 -29.97 10.23
C ARG A 103 7.67 -31.40 10.12
N ASP A 104 6.45 -31.66 10.57
CA ASP A 104 5.95 -33.02 10.80
C ASP A 104 5.54 -33.71 9.48
N ARG A 105 5.00 -32.95 8.51
CA ARG A 105 4.57 -33.50 7.21
C ARG A 105 5.65 -33.38 6.12
N HIS A 106 6.46 -32.32 6.15
CA HIS A 106 7.42 -32.02 5.08
C HIS A 106 8.88 -32.16 5.52
N GLY A 107 9.16 -32.44 6.79
CA GLY A 107 10.52 -32.53 7.33
C GLY A 107 11.28 -31.20 7.27
N ILE A 108 10.58 -30.07 7.23
CA ILE A 108 11.19 -28.75 7.05
C ILE A 108 11.59 -28.16 8.39
N ARG A 109 12.86 -27.77 8.50
CA ARG A 109 13.39 -27.00 9.64
C ARG A 109 13.26 -25.51 9.37
N ILE A 110 12.96 -24.75 10.42
CA ILE A 110 12.87 -23.29 10.33
C ILE A 110 14.09 -22.68 10.99
N GLU A 111 14.83 -21.88 10.23
CA GLU A 111 16.06 -21.21 10.67
C GLU A 111 15.93 -19.69 10.51
N GLU A 112 16.90 -18.95 11.06
CA GLU A 112 17.02 -17.52 10.81
C GLU A 112 17.62 -17.25 9.42
N ALA A 113 17.10 -16.24 8.74
CA ALA A 113 17.64 -15.78 7.46
C ALA A 113 18.74 -14.73 7.65
N GLU A 114 19.61 -14.66 6.65
CA GLU A 114 20.59 -13.59 6.52
C GLU A 114 19.93 -12.21 6.43
N ARG A 115 20.72 -11.17 6.75
CA ARG A 115 20.26 -9.78 6.72
C ARG A 115 19.77 -9.41 5.32
N GLY A 116 18.56 -8.86 5.24
CA GLY A 116 17.94 -8.42 3.98
C GLY A 116 17.01 -9.45 3.35
N THR A 117 17.03 -10.70 3.79
CA THR A 117 16.18 -11.78 3.29
C THR A 117 14.94 -11.94 4.17
N LEU A 118 13.75 -11.83 3.57
CA LEU A 118 12.48 -12.01 4.29
C LEU A 118 12.16 -13.50 4.52
N ARG A 119 12.25 -14.29 3.45
CA ARG A 119 12.01 -15.74 3.41
C ARG A 119 12.90 -16.34 2.33
N ALA A 120 13.60 -17.43 2.64
CA ALA A 120 14.31 -18.25 1.67
C ALA A 120 14.07 -19.72 1.97
N PHE A 121 13.68 -20.49 0.95
CA PHE A 121 13.46 -21.92 1.08
C PHE A 121 14.51 -22.68 0.28
N ASP A 122 15.20 -23.59 0.95
CA ASP A 122 16.12 -24.54 0.35
C ASP A 122 15.46 -25.92 0.36
N ALA A 123 15.05 -26.37 -0.84
CA ALA A 123 14.36 -27.64 -1.01
C ALA A 123 15.29 -28.84 -0.77
N ALA A 124 16.58 -28.73 -1.13
CA ALA A 124 17.55 -29.81 -0.98
C ALA A 124 17.89 -30.03 0.51
N ALA A 125 18.12 -28.94 1.24
CA ALA A 125 18.40 -28.99 2.68
C ALA A 125 17.15 -29.12 3.56
N ARG A 126 15.95 -28.94 2.97
CA ARG A 126 14.65 -28.83 3.66
C ARG A 126 14.68 -27.78 4.78
N VAL A 127 15.18 -26.59 4.44
CA VAL A 127 15.29 -25.46 5.37
C VAL A 127 14.48 -24.28 4.87
N LEU A 128 13.59 -23.76 5.72
CA LEU A 128 12.93 -22.49 5.53
C LEU A 128 13.57 -21.44 6.44
N ARG A 129 14.29 -20.50 5.86
CA ARG A 129 14.92 -19.38 6.57
C ARG A 129 13.99 -18.18 6.60
N LEU A 130 13.76 -17.60 7.78
CA LEU A 130 12.91 -16.43 7.97
C LEU A 130 13.68 -15.30 8.65
N SER A 131 13.43 -14.06 8.26
CA SER A 131 14.04 -12.91 8.93
C SER A 131 13.65 -12.89 10.41
N PRO A 132 14.58 -12.65 11.35
CA PRO A 132 14.25 -12.51 12.77
C PRO A 132 13.57 -11.17 13.10
N ARG A 133 13.50 -10.22 12.14
CA ARG A 133 12.98 -8.86 12.35
C ARG A 133 11.51 -8.69 11.97
N ILE A 134 10.81 -9.77 11.70
CA ILE A 134 9.40 -9.72 11.29
C ILE A 134 8.50 -9.96 12.49
N SER A 135 7.35 -9.28 12.49
CA SER A 135 6.31 -9.52 13.50
C SER A 135 5.80 -10.97 13.46
N PRO A 136 5.20 -11.47 14.55
CA PRO A 136 4.59 -12.81 14.58
C PRO A 136 3.60 -13.06 13.45
N GLY A 137 2.74 -12.08 13.12
CA GLY A 137 1.80 -12.18 12.00
C GLY A 137 2.49 -12.26 10.64
N GLN A 138 3.58 -11.53 10.43
CA GLN A 138 4.37 -11.66 9.20
C GLN A 138 5.08 -13.02 9.13
N ARG A 139 5.59 -13.55 10.25
CA ARG A 139 6.15 -14.90 10.33
C ARG A 139 5.10 -15.93 9.93
N ALA A 140 3.91 -15.86 10.52
CA ALA A 140 2.77 -16.72 10.18
C ALA A 140 2.44 -16.64 8.68
N PHE A 141 2.44 -15.44 8.10
CA PHE A 141 2.17 -15.23 6.68
C PHE A 141 3.25 -15.89 5.81
N GLN A 142 4.54 -15.72 6.13
CA GLN A 142 5.62 -16.35 5.35
C GLN A 142 5.60 -17.88 5.43
N LEU A 143 5.30 -18.43 6.62
CA LEU A 143 5.10 -19.87 6.80
C LEU A 143 3.92 -20.37 5.96
N ALA A 144 2.79 -19.69 6.02
CA ALA A 144 1.58 -20.03 5.25
C ALA A 144 1.82 -19.95 3.74
N THR A 145 2.56 -18.95 3.26
CA THR A 145 2.92 -18.84 1.84
C THR A 145 3.78 -20.02 1.41
N GLN A 146 4.77 -20.42 2.22
CA GLN A 146 5.61 -21.58 1.88
C GLN A 146 4.80 -22.88 1.90
N LEU A 147 3.91 -23.04 2.87
CA LEU A 147 3.00 -24.18 2.94
C LEU A 147 2.11 -24.27 1.70
N ALA A 148 1.59 -23.14 1.21
CA ALA A 148 0.80 -23.08 -0.02
C ALA A 148 1.58 -23.60 -1.23
N LEU A 149 2.83 -23.17 -1.37
CA LEU A 149 3.70 -23.58 -2.48
C LEU A 149 4.05 -25.07 -2.45
N LEU A 150 4.03 -25.70 -1.26
CA LEU A 150 4.32 -27.11 -1.08
C LEU A 150 3.09 -28.00 -1.23
N GLU A 151 1.96 -27.62 -0.61
CA GLU A 151 0.76 -28.47 -0.55
C GLU A 151 -0.25 -28.18 -1.67
N LEU A 152 -0.24 -26.98 -2.24
CA LEU A 152 -1.16 -26.56 -3.29
C LEU A 152 -0.42 -26.22 -4.60
N GLY A 153 0.84 -26.63 -4.77
CA GLY A 153 1.66 -26.28 -5.94
C GLY A 153 0.95 -26.53 -7.28
N ASP A 154 0.34 -27.70 -7.44
CA ASP A 154 -0.38 -28.07 -8.67
C ASP A 154 -1.67 -27.28 -8.85
N GLN A 155 -2.45 -27.06 -7.78
CA GLN A 155 -3.67 -26.25 -7.83
C GLN A 155 -3.36 -24.78 -8.16
N ILE A 156 -2.31 -24.24 -7.57
CA ILE A 156 -1.81 -22.89 -7.85
C ILE A 156 -1.34 -22.78 -9.30
N ALA A 157 -0.63 -23.79 -9.81
CA ALA A 157 -0.16 -23.82 -11.19
C ALA A 157 -1.34 -23.91 -12.18
N ALA A 158 -2.30 -24.79 -11.94
CA ALA A 158 -3.50 -24.94 -12.76
C ALA A 158 -4.30 -23.62 -12.83
N LEU A 159 -4.56 -23.01 -11.66
CA LEU A 159 -5.30 -21.74 -11.59
C LEU A 159 -4.54 -20.58 -12.24
N ALA A 160 -3.21 -20.55 -12.15
CA ALA A 160 -2.39 -19.54 -12.84
C ALA A 160 -2.40 -19.75 -14.37
N ALA A 161 -2.49 -20.98 -14.85
CA ALA A 161 -2.52 -21.27 -16.29
C ALA A 161 -3.78 -20.70 -16.98
N GLU A 162 -4.88 -20.53 -16.25
CA GLU A 162 -6.10 -19.87 -16.75
C GLU A 162 -5.96 -18.34 -16.95
N GLY A 163 -4.80 -17.76 -16.64
CA GLY A 163 -4.58 -16.31 -16.68
C GLY A 163 -4.11 -15.76 -18.03
N ASP A 164 -3.85 -16.60 -19.03
CA ASP A 164 -3.36 -16.23 -20.37
C ASP A 164 -2.22 -15.19 -20.35
N PHE A 165 -1.25 -15.38 -19.45
CA PHE A 165 -0.15 -14.43 -19.24
C PHE A 165 0.79 -14.38 -20.45
N ARG A 166 1.27 -13.18 -20.79
CA ARG A 166 2.16 -12.96 -21.94
C ARG A 166 3.60 -13.41 -21.72
N SER A 167 3.97 -13.78 -20.48
CA SER A 167 5.32 -14.23 -20.15
C SER A 167 5.34 -15.19 -18.96
N ALA A 168 6.31 -16.09 -18.94
CA ALA A 168 6.56 -16.99 -17.82
C ALA A 168 6.90 -16.25 -16.51
N GLU A 169 7.44 -15.03 -16.57
CA GLU A 169 7.60 -14.20 -15.37
C GLU A 169 6.26 -13.72 -14.79
N ALA A 170 5.32 -13.30 -15.64
CA ALA A 170 4.00 -12.87 -15.19
C ALA A 170 3.23 -14.03 -14.55
N GLU A 171 3.32 -15.23 -15.14
CA GLU A 171 2.75 -16.44 -14.56
C GLU A 171 3.39 -16.81 -13.21
N ARG A 172 4.73 -16.78 -13.09
CA ARG A 172 5.42 -16.98 -11.80
C ARG A 172 4.99 -15.96 -10.74
N LEU A 173 4.78 -14.71 -11.15
CA LEU A 173 4.27 -13.66 -10.28
C LEU A 173 2.82 -13.94 -9.85
N ALA A 174 1.98 -14.45 -10.75
CA ALA A 174 0.61 -14.87 -10.45
C ALA A 174 0.58 -16.02 -9.44
N ARG A 175 1.40 -17.07 -9.64
CA ARG A 175 1.55 -18.18 -8.69
C ARG A 175 1.94 -17.68 -7.28
N THR A 176 2.87 -16.72 -7.21
CA THR A 176 3.24 -16.05 -5.95
C THR A 176 2.05 -15.28 -5.36
N GLY A 177 1.28 -14.58 -6.19
CA GLY A 177 0.05 -13.90 -5.80
C GLY A 177 -0.99 -14.84 -5.21
N ILE A 178 -1.23 -16.00 -5.83
CA ILE A 178 -2.17 -17.02 -5.38
C ILE A 178 -1.70 -17.65 -4.07
N ALA A 179 -0.40 -17.95 -3.92
CA ALA A 179 0.17 -18.42 -2.66
C ALA A 179 0.01 -17.38 -1.52
N ASN A 180 0.13 -16.09 -1.84
CA ASN A 180 -0.15 -15.00 -0.88
C ASN A 180 -1.65 -14.88 -0.56
N TYR A 181 -2.54 -15.13 -1.53
CA TYR A 181 -3.99 -15.21 -1.31
C TYR A 181 -4.29 -16.33 -0.31
N PHE A 182 -3.76 -17.53 -0.56
CA PHE A 182 -3.89 -18.68 0.34
C PHE A 182 -3.41 -18.34 1.75
N ALA A 183 -2.22 -17.72 1.87
CA ALA A 183 -1.69 -17.33 3.17
C ALA A 183 -2.64 -16.40 3.95
N GLY A 184 -3.25 -15.42 3.26
CA GLY A 184 -4.28 -14.57 3.86
C GLY A 184 -5.52 -15.36 4.27
N ALA A 185 -6.02 -16.24 3.41
CA ALA A 185 -7.20 -17.07 3.67
C ALA A 185 -6.98 -18.10 4.80
N LEU A 186 -5.76 -18.61 4.96
CA LEU A 186 -5.42 -19.56 6.03
C LEU A 186 -5.36 -18.86 7.38
N LEU A 187 -4.73 -17.68 7.44
CA LEU A 187 -4.63 -16.90 8.69
C LEU A 187 -5.99 -16.31 9.11
N MET A 188 -6.86 -16.04 8.14
CA MET A 188 -8.19 -15.48 8.34
C MET A 188 -9.24 -16.34 7.58
N PRO A 189 -9.60 -17.53 8.12
CA PRO A 189 -10.57 -18.42 7.48
C PRO A 189 -11.89 -17.71 7.20
N TYR A 190 -12.48 -17.97 6.04
CA TYR A 190 -13.55 -17.13 5.47
C TYR A 190 -14.70 -16.84 6.43
N ALA A 191 -15.38 -17.88 6.92
CA ALA A 191 -16.57 -17.72 7.76
C ALA A 191 -16.26 -17.09 9.13
N PRO A 192 -15.23 -17.55 9.89
CA PRO A 192 -14.83 -16.88 11.13
C PRO A 192 -14.43 -15.41 10.93
N PHE A 193 -13.73 -15.10 9.84
CA PHE A 193 -13.30 -13.73 9.55
C PHE A 193 -14.45 -12.81 9.13
N LEU A 194 -15.35 -13.28 8.26
CA LEU A 194 -16.54 -12.51 7.89
C LEU A 194 -17.42 -12.24 9.11
N ALA A 195 -17.69 -13.25 9.93
CA ALA A 195 -18.49 -13.08 11.15
C ALA A 195 -17.86 -12.06 12.11
N ALA A 196 -16.54 -12.09 12.28
CA ALA A 196 -15.81 -11.09 13.06
C ALA A 196 -15.92 -9.69 12.44
N ALA A 197 -15.77 -9.58 11.12
CA ALA A 197 -15.86 -8.31 10.41
C ALA A 197 -17.24 -7.66 10.55
N GLU A 198 -18.33 -8.42 10.43
CA GLU A 198 -19.68 -7.89 10.69
C GLU A 198 -19.85 -7.48 12.16
N ALA A 199 -19.45 -8.34 13.11
CA ALA A 199 -19.62 -8.10 14.54
C ALA A 199 -18.84 -6.85 15.01
N GLU A 200 -17.67 -6.60 14.44
CA GLU A 200 -16.80 -5.47 14.77
C GLU A 200 -17.07 -4.26 13.87
N SER A 201 -18.14 -4.26 13.07
CA SER A 201 -18.46 -3.20 12.11
C SER A 201 -17.26 -2.81 11.25
N TYR A 202 -16.51 -3.82 10.79
CA TYR A 202 -15.33 -3.69 9.95
C TYR A 202 -14.18 -2.87 10.56
N ASP A 203 -14.06 -2.80 11.89
CA ASP A 203 -12.89 -2.19 12.55
C ASP A 203 -11.61 -2.99 12.27
N ILE A 204 -10.75 -2.43 11.42
CA ILE A 204 -9.54 -3.08 10.93
C ILE A 204 -8.51 -3.29 12.04
N ASP A 205 -8.44 -2.40 13.03
CA ASP A 205 -7.49 -2.56 14.14
C ASP A 205 -7.96 -3.63 15.13
N LEU A 206 -9.26 -3.76 15.38
CA LEU A 206 -9.82 -4.87 16.17
C LEU A 206 -9.62 -6.22 15.47
N LEU A 207 -9.92 -6.29 14.17
CA LEU A 207 -9.69 -7.49 13.36
C LEU A 207 -8.21 -7.88 13.32
N ALA A 208 -7.31 -6.91 13.17
CA ALA A 208 -5.86 -7.15 13.17
C ALA A 208 -5.41 -7.79 14.49
N ARG A 209 -5.89 -7.27 15.63
CA ARG A 209 -5.63 -7.85 16.96
C ARG A 209 -6.18 -9.26 17.08
N ARG A 210 -7.44 -9.48 16.71
CA ARG A 210 -8.13 -10.77 16.83
C ARG A 210 -7.47 -11.89 16.02
N PHE A 211 -7.02 -11.57 14.80
CA PHE A 211 -6.40 -12.55 13.90
C PHE A 211 -4.87 -12.55 13.97
N GLY A 212 -4.26 -11.73 14.83
CA GLY A 212 -2.81 -11.72 15.04
C GLY A 212 -2.02 -11.28 13.80
N VAL A 213 -2.59 -10.41 12.97
CA VAL A 213 -2.01 -9.95 11.69
C VAL A 213 -1.91 -8.42 11.65
N GLY A 214 -1.21 -7.88 10.66
CA GLY A 214 -1.09 -6.43 10.49
C GLY A 214 -2.29 -5.82 9.76
N PHE A 215 -2.46 -4.50 9.92
CA PHE A 215 -3.53 -3.71 9.28
C PHE A 215 -3.64 -3.96 7.76
N GLU A 216 -2.51 -3.92 7.05
CA GLU A 216 -2.48 -4.18 5.60
C GLU A 216 -3.01 -5.57 5.23
N THR A 217 -2.71 -6.58 6.06
CA THR A 217 -3.14 -7.96 5.85
C THR A 217 -4.66 -8.11 6.04
N VAL A 218 -5.24 -7.38 7.00
CA VAL A 218 -6.70 -7.32 7.17
C VAL A 218 -7.37 -6.62 5.98
N CYS A 219 -6.84 -5.48 5.52
CA CYS A 219 -7.35 -4.79 4.34
C CYS A 219 -7.35 -5.72 3.10
N HIS A 220 -6.27 -6.48 2.92
CA HIS A 220 -6.21 -7.51 1.90
C HIS A 220 -7.36 -8.50 2.00
N ARG A 221 -7.58 -9.09 3.18
CA ARG A 221 -8.62 -10.08 3.36
C ARG A 221 -10.03 -9.52 3.16
N LEU A 222 -10.31 -8.33 3.69
CA LEU A 222 -11.58 -7.64 3.51
C LEU A 222 -11.92 -7.45 2.02
N SER A 223 -10.92 -7.11 1.20
CA SER A 223 -11.11 -6.97 -0.26
C SER A 223 -11.40 -8.27 -1.02
N MET A 224 -11.34 -9.43 -0.35
CA MET A 224 -11.53 -10.77 -0.95
C MET A 224 -12.85 -11.44 -0.53
N LEU A 225 -13.68 -10.78 0.30
CA LEU A 225 -14.91 -11.38 0.84
C LEU A 225 -16.07 -11.40 -0.17
N GLN A 226 -15.89 -12.11 -1.29
CA GLN A 226 -16.85 -12.16 -2.41
C GLN A 226 -17.41 -13.57 -2.71
N LYS A 227 -17.46 -14.45 -1.70
CA LYS A 227 -18.11 -15.76 -1.80
C LYS A 227 -19.62 -15.53 -2.06
N PRO A 228 -20.21 -16.10 -3.14
CA PRO A 228 -21.55 -15.74 -3.60
C PRO A 228 -22.64 -15.75 -2.51
N GLU A 229 -22.65 -16.77 -1.67
CA GLU A 229 -23.63 -17.00 -0.61
C GLU A 229 -23.31 -16.30 0.72
N ALA A 230 -22.15 -15.65 0.83
CA ALA A 230 -21.66 -15.04 2.08
C ALA A 230 -20.80 -13.80 1.80
N ARG A 231 -21.32 -12.84 1.04
CA ARG A 231 -20.56 -11.64 0.65
C ARG A 231 -20.40 -10.66 1.81
N GLY A 232 -19.18 -10.17 2.01
CA GLY A 232 -18.90 -8.99 2.83
C GLY A 232 -19.12 -7.68 2.05
N VAL A 233 -18.76 -6.55 2.66
CA VAL A 233 -18.72 -5.25 1.94
C VAL A 233 -17.75 -5.34 0.74
N PRO A 234 -18.17 -4.96 -0.48
CA PRO A 234 -17.30 -4.96 -1.65
C PRO A 234 -16.29 -3.81 -1.57
N PHE A 235 -15.09 -4.10 -1.10
CA PHE A 235 -14.04 -3.11 -0.92
C PHE A 235 -13.15 -2.90 -2.14
N PHE A 236 -12.64 -1.67 -2.22
CA PHE A 236 -11.50 -1.24 -3.01
C PHE A 236 -10.31 -1.08 -2.07
N PHE A 237 -9.16 -1.66 -2.42
CA PHE A 237 -7.93 -1.55 -1.65
C PHE A 237 -6.82 -0.94 -2.51
N ILE A 238 -6.19 0.11 -1.99
CA ILE A 238 -5.11 0.84 -2.65
C ILE A 238 -3.92 0.97 -1.69
N ARG A 239 -2.71 0.84 -2.24
CA ARG A 239 -1.47 1.20 -1.53
C ARG A 239 -0.63 2.15 -2.37
N THR A 240 -0.29 3.30 -1.81
CA THR A 240 0.57 4.31 -2.44
C THR A 240 1.76 4.65 -1.56
N ASP A 241 2.84 5.14 -2.17
CA ASP A 241 3.90 5.85 -1.46
C ASP A 241 3.66 7.37 -1.47
N ARG A 242 4.56 8.10 -0.80
CA ARG A 242 4.55 9.56 -0.68
C ARG A 242 4.75 10.32 -1.99
N ALA A 243 5.26 9.67 -3.03
CA ALA A 243 5.41 10.25 -4.36
C ALA A 243 4.17 10.01 -5.25
N GLY A 244 3.16 9.32 -4.73
CA GLY A 244 1.95 8.99 -5.47
C GLY A 244 2.06 7.73 -6.33
N ASN A 245 3.12 6.93 -6.16
CA ASN A 245 3.22 5.65 -6.86
C ASN A 245 2.29 4.63 -6.22
N ILE A 246 1.21 4.31 -6.92
CA ILE A 246 0.27 3.27 -6.48
C ILE A 246 0.85 1.90 -6.82
N SER A 247 1.33 1.21 -5.78
CA SER A 247 2.01 -0.08 -5.89
C SER A 247 1.08 -1.29 -5.73
N LYS A 248 -0.17 -1.08 -5.28
CA LYS A 248 -1.18 -2.14 -5.20
C LYS A 248 -2.58 -1.59 -5.43
N ARG A 249 -3.36 -2.36 -6.19
CA ARG A 249 -4.79 -2.15 -6.45
C ARG A 249 -5.48 -3.50 -6.38
N GLN A 250 -6.51 -3.60 -5.55
CA GLN A 250 -7.38 -4.77 -5.47
C GLN A 250 -8.81 -4.29 -5.32
N SER A 251 -9.74 -5.02 -5.92
CA SER A 251 -11.11 -4.54 -6.07
C SER A 251 -12.06 -5.72 -6.15
N ALA A 252 -13.10 -5.71 -5.34
CA ALA A 252 -14.22 -6.66 -5.44
C ALA A 252 -15.21 -6.30 -6.58
N SER A 253 -15.25 -5.02 -6.98
CA SER A 253 -16.15 -4.51 -8.01
C SER A 253 -15.48 -3.41 -8.84
N ASP A 254 -16.13 -2.93 -9.90
CA ASP A 254 -15.64 -1.80 -10.68
C ASP A 254 -15.63 -0.50 -9.85
N PHE A 255 -14.51 0.22 -9.90
CA PHE A 255 -14.35 1.55 -9.32
C PHE A 255 -13.37 2.37 -10.15
N HIS A 256 -13.48 3.70 -10.14
CA HIS A 256 -12.73 4.61 -11.01
C HIS A 256 -11.20 4.42 -10.96
N PHE A 257 -10.65 3.94 -9.83
CA PHE A 257 -9.21 3.70 -9.68
C PHE A 257 -8.82 2.22 -9.71
N SER A 258 -9.68 1.34 -10.23
CA SER A 258 -9.40 -0.10 -10.33
C SER A 258 -8.18 -0.40 -11.22
N ARG A 259 -8.00 0.35 -12.31
CA ARG A 259 -6.93 0.12 -13.30
C ARG A 259 -5.91 1.26 -13.40
N ILE A 260 -6.34 2.52 -13.46
CA ILE A 260 -5.50 3.71 -13.68
C ILE A 260 -6.03 4.88 -12.82
N GLY A 261 -5.19 5.89 -12.55
CA GLY A 261 -5.58 7.12 -11.85
C GLY A 261 -5.40 7.05 -10.34
N GLY A 262 -6.04 7.99 -9.64
CA GLY A 262 -5.97 8.13 -8.18
C GLY A 262 -4.88 9.10 -7.71
N THR A 263 -4.45 10.04 -8.55
CA THR A 263 -3.40 11.03 -8.23
C THR A 263 -3.96 12.41 -7.84
N CYS A 264 -5.23 12.47 -7.45
CA CYS A 264 -5.83 13.72 -7.00
C CYS A 264 -5.33 14.06 -5.58
N PRO A 265 -4.67 15.22 -5.37
CA PRO A 265 -4.14 15.60 -4.06
C PRO A 265 -5.21 15.89 -3.01
N LEU A 266 -6.47 16.09 -3.42
CA LEU A 266 -7.62 16.26 -2.52
C LEU A 266 -8.14 14.92 -1.96
N TRP A 267 -7.60 13.79 -2.42
CA TRP A 267 -7.97 12.47 -1.91
C TRP A 267 -7.20 12.17 -0.61
N THR A 268 -7.93 11.77 0.44
CA THR A 268 -7.40 11.63 1.81
C THR A 268 -6.24 10.63 1.95
N ILE A 269 -6.05 9.72 0.97
CA ILE A 269 -4.89 8.82 0.96
C ILE A 269 -3.55 9.55 1.05
N TYR A 270 -3.46 10.74 0.43
CA TYR A 270 -2.24 11.54 0.45
C TYR A 270 -2.06 12.30 1.76
N GLU A 271 -3.16 12.69 2.38
CA GLU A 271 -3.15 13.34 3.68
C GLU A 271 -2.70 12.40 4.81
N ALA A 272 -2.88 11.08 4.64
CA ALA A 272 -2.42 10.08 5.60
C ALA A 272 -0.91 10.20 5.91
N PHE A 273 -0.09 10.68 4.96
CA PHE A 273 1.34 10.91 5.20
C PHE A 273 1.61 12.08 6.15
N ALA A 274 0.73 13.07 6.22
CA ALA A 274 0.82 14.19 7.15
C ALA A 274 0.34 13.80 8.56
N ARG A 275 -0.46 12.72 8.68
CA ARG A 275 -0.99 12.19 9.95
C ARG A 275 -0.63 10.72 10.16
N PRO A 276 0.67 10.37 10.33
CA PRO A 276 1.09 8.98 10.32
C PRO A 276 0.41 8.13 11.40
N GLY A 277 -0.01 6.93 11.03
CA GLY A 277 -0.64 5.96 11.93
C GLY A 277 -2.09 6.25 12.30
N GLN A 278 -2.61 7.46 12.04
CA GLN A 278 -4.02 7.80 12.24
C GLN A 278 -4.89 7.30 11.08
N ILE A 279 -6.10 6.84 11.40
CA ILE A 279 -7.12 6.53 10.39
C ILE A 279 -7.85 7.83 10.05
N LEU A 280 -7.79 8.21 8.77
CA LEU A 280 -8.54 9.32 8.20
C LEU A 280 -9.74 8.77 7.44
N THR A 281 -10.84 9.50 7.45
CA THR A 281 -12.06 9.15 6.70
C THR A 281 -12.41 10.28 5.74
N GLN A 282 -13.02 9.92 4.60
CA GLN A 282 -13.48 10.89 3.61
C GLN A 282 -14.67 10.31 2.84
N ILE A 283 -15.62 11.18 2.47
CA ILE A 283 -16.66 10.88 1.48
C ILE A 283 -16.27 11.60 0.18
N PRO A 284 -15.42 11.02 -0.69
CA PRO A 284 -15.15 11.62 -1.97
C PRO A 284 -16.31 11.46 -2.95
N GLU A 285 -16.56 12.50 -3.73
CA GLU A 285 -17.43 12.48 -4.91
C GLU A 285 -16.57 12.53 -6.18
N MET A 286 -16.81 11.58 -7.08
CA MET A 286 -16.18 11.52 -8.40
C MET A 286 -16.87 12.47 -9.39
N PRO A 287 -16.23 12.85 -10.52
CA PRO A 287 -16.84 13.76 -11.49
C PRO A 287 -18.18 13.28 -12.09
N ASP A 288 -18.47 11.98 -12.02
CA ASP A 288 -19.75 11.38 -12.42
C ASP A 288 -20.83 11.36 -11.31
N GLY A 289 -20.56 12.03 -10.18
CA GLY A 289 -21.47 12.13 -9.04
C GLY A 289 -21.46 10.92 -8.10
N ARG A 290 -20.70 9.85 -8.41
CA ARG A 290 -20.63 8.68 -7.51
C ARG A 290 -19.86 9.01 -6.25
N ARG A 291 -20.47 8.71 -5.11
CA ARG A 291 -19.90 8.90 -3.77
C ARG A 291 -19.48 7.59 -3.16
N HIS A 292 -18.39 7.62 -2.41
CA HIS A 292 -17.80 6.45 -1.76
C HIS A 292 -17.43 6.83 -0.33
N LEU A 293 -17.37 5.87 0.59
CA LEU A 293 -16.64 6.05 1.84
C LEU A 293 -15.23 5.53 1.64
N TRP A 294 -14.23 6.34 1.98
CA TRP A 294 -12.82 5.95 2.02
C TRP A 294 -12.26 6.13 3.42
N ILE A 295 -11.40 5.19 3.80
CA ILE A 295 -10.48 5.35 4.92
C ILE A 295 -9.04 5.30 4.43
N ALA A 296 -8.13 5.99 5.12
CA ALA A 296 -6.71 5.94 4.83
C ALA A 296 -5.86 5.95 6.11
N ARG A 297 -4.76 5.19 6.09
CA ARG A 297 -3.78 5.13 7.19
C ARG A 297 -2.41 4.78 6.65
N THR A 298 -1.34 5.34 7.22
CA THR A 298 0.01 4.89 6.88
C THR A 298 0.43 3.62 7.60
N THR A 299 1.27 2.83 6.92
CA THR A 299 2.04 1.74 7.49
C THR A 299 3.52 2.00 7.22
N THR A 300 4.36 1.80 8.24
CA THR A 300 5.81 1.94 8.12
C THR A 300 6.47 0.63 8.50
N ARG A 301 7.39 0.15 7.65
CA ARG A 301 8.22 -1.03 7.89
C ARG A 301 9.68 -0.65 7.67
N GLY A 302 10.54 -0.86 8.65
CA GLY A 302 11.96 -0.57 8.55
C GLY A 302 12.78 -1.63 9.26
N SER A 303 14.06 -1.72 8.93
CA SER A 303 15.02 -2.62 9.58
C SER A 303 15.43 -2.18 10.99
N GLY A 304 14.91 -1.04 11.46
CA GLY A 304 15.40 -0.31 12.62
C GLY A 304 16.70 0.45 12.35
N GLY A 305 17.07 1.34 13.26
CA GLY A 305 18.33 2.10 13.24
C GLY A 305 18.16 3.58 12.86
N TYR A 306 18.90 4.45 13.55
CA TYR A 306 18.98 5.87 13.20
C TYR A 306 19.58 6.03 11.79
N GLY A 307 18.93 6.83 10.95
CA GLY A 307 19.35 7.06 9.56
C GLY A 307 19.01 5.93 8.56
N ALA A 308 18.48 4.79 9.02
CA ALA A 308 18.09 3.71 8.12
C ALA A 308 16.78 4.05 7.36
N PRO A 309 16.74 3.92 6.02
CA PRO A 309 15.50 4.14 5.27
C PRO A 309 14.37 3.21 5.71
N ALA A 310 13.19 3.77 5.96
CA ALA A 310 11.97 3.02 6.24
C ALA A 310 11.02 3.02 5.04
N LYS A 311 10.41 1.87 4.77
CA LYS A 311 9.35 1.72 3.77
C LYS A 311 8.05 2.24 4.37
N THR A 312 7.59 3.40 3.93
CA THR A 312 6.32 3.99 4.38
C THR A 312 5.34 4.04 3.22
N PHE A 313 4.16 3.50 3.44
CA PHE A 313 3.05 3.51 2.48
C PHE A 313 1.79 4.05 3.15
N ALA A 314 0.91 4.66 2.37
CA ALA A 314 -0.48 4.90 2.75
C ALA A 314 -1.34 3.78 2.16
N LEU A 315 -2.19 3.21 3.01
CA LEU A 315 -3.19 2.22 2.68
C LEU A 315 -4.54 2.92 2.64
N ALA A 316 -5.35 2.64 1.62
CA ALA A 316 -6.71 3.13 1.57
C ALA A 316 -7.69 1.98 1.28
N MET A 317 -8.80 1.97 2.03
CA MET A 317 -9.92 1.06 1.85
C MET A 317 -11.16 1.88 1.53
N GLY A 318 -11.85 1.54 0.45
CA GLY A 318 -13.05 2.26 0.00
C GLY A 318 -14.20 1.33 -0.29
N CYS A 319 -15.43 1.82 -0.17
CA CYS A 319 -16.64 1.11 -0.62
C CYS A 319 -17.66 2.12 -1.15
N ASP A 320 -18.64 1.63 -1.91
CA ASP A 320 -19.81 2.44 -2.30
C ASP A 320 -20.49 3.00 -1.05
N LEU A 321 -20.95 4.26 -1.12
CA LEU A 321 -21.54 4.96 0.02
C LEU A 321 -22.75 4.20 0.61
N ARG A 322 -23.49 3.42 -0.20
CA ARG A 322 -24.60 2.59 0.27
C ARG A 322 -24.19 1.54 1.31
N HIS A 323 -22.91 1.17 1.35
CA HIS A 323 -22.36 0.22 2.32
C HIS A 323 -21.73 0.89 3.54
N ALA A 324 -21.54 2.21 3.50
CA ALA A 324 -20.82 2.97 4.53
C ALA A 324 -21.41 2.78 5.93
N GLY A 325 -22.74 2.68 6.06
CA GLY A 325 -23.42 2.49 7.35
C GLY A 325 -23.05 1.20 8.10
N ARG A 326 -22.38 0.24 7.43
CA ARG A 326 -21.88 -1.01 8.04
C ARG A 326 -20.50 -0.84 8.68
N LEU A 327 -19.81 0.26 8.39
CA LEU A 327 -18.45 0.51 8.85
C LEU A 327 -18.46 1.43 10.07
N VAL A 328 -17.66 1.08 11.08
CA VAL A 328 -17.42 1.94 12.26
C VAL A 328 -16.92 3.33 11.85
N TYR A 329 -16.23 3.42 10.72
CA TYR A 329 -15.65 4.65 10.17
C TYR A 329 -16.67 5.63 9.59
N ALA A 330 -17.93 5.24 9.44
CA ALA A 330 -19.01 6.15 9.07
C ALA A 330 -19.61 6.89 10.29
N ARG A 331 -19.24 6.50 11.52
CA ARG A 331 -19.79 7.11 12.74
C ARG A 331 -19.49 8.61 12.77
N GLY A 332 -20.54 9.41 12.92
CA GLY A 332 -20.43 10.88 12.99
C GLY A 332 -20.37 11.57 11.62
N LEU A 333 -20.42 10.83 10.51
CA LEU A 333 -20.51 11.41 9.17
C LEU A 333 -21.98 11.53 8.74
N ASP A 334 -22.38 12.67 8.17
CA ASP A 334 -23.65 12.77 7.45
C ASP A 334 -23.49 12.17 6.06
N LEU A 335 -23.94 10.93 5.90
CA LEU A 335 -23.86 10.20 4.63
C LEU A 335 -24.87 10.70 3.59
N ARG A 336 -25.86 11.50 3.99
CA ARG A 336 -26.93 11.96 3.09
C ARG A 336 -26.63 13.33 2.54
N ASP A 337 -26.02 14.20 3.33
CA ASP A 337 -25.62 15.55 2.92
C ASP A 337 -24.63 15.53 1.74
N PRO A 338 -25.04 16.00 0.55
CA PRO A 338 -24.12 16.14 -0.58
C PRO A 338 -23.00 17.14 -0.32
N ALA A 339 -23.22 18.16 0.52
CA ALA A 339 -22.22 19.18 0.82
C ALA A 339 -21.07 18.64 1.69
N ALA A 340 -21.29 17.54 2.42
CA ALA A 340 -20.25 16.84 3.16
C ALA A 340 -19.26 16.09 2.25
N ALA A 341 -19.61 15.86 0.97
CA ALA A 341 -18.76 15.14 0.05
C ALA A 341 -17.63 16.03 -0.50
N THR A 342 -16.39 15.53 -0.47
CA THR A 342 -15.25 16.24 -1.07
C THR A 342 -15.20 15.98 -2.58
N PRO A 343 -15.27 17.01 -3.44
CA PRO A 343 -15.16 16.83 -4.88
C PRO A 343 -13.72 16.47 -5.28
N ILE A 344 -13.49 15.22 -5.69
CA ILE A 344 -12.18 14.75 -6.16
C ILE A 344 -12.23 14.33 -7.64
N GLY A 345 -11.12 13.86 -8.18
CA GLY A 345 -11.06 13.28 -9.53
C GLY A 345 -9.99 12.20 -9.67
N ALA A 346 -9.84 11.64 -10.86
CA ALA A 346 -8.84 10.58 -11.12
C ALA A 346 -7.40 11.09 -11.31
N GLY A 347 -7.23 12.39 -11.55
CA GLY A 347 -5.96 13.06 -11.80
C GLY A 347 -6.18 14.27 -12.71
N CYS A 348 -5.42 15.35 -12.53
CA CYS A 348 -5.74 16.65 -13.15
C CYS A 348 -5.89 16.60 -14.68
N LYS A 349 -5.03 15.83 -15.37
CA LYS A 349 -5.03 15.68 -16.82
C LYS A 349 -6.29 15.00 -17.39
N VAL A 350 -7.07 14.31 -16.57
CA VAL A 350 -8.30 13.61 -17.00
C VAL A 350 -9.52 14.04 -16.18
N CYS A 351 -9.36 15.03 -15.30
CA CYS A 351 -10.43 15.49 -14.40
C CYS A 351 -11.20 16.64 -15.04
N GLU A 352 -12.51 16.48 -15.16
CA GLU A 352 -13.40 17.41 -15.86
C GLU A 352 -13.97 18.53 -14.98
N ARG A 353 -13.66 18.56 -13.67
CA ARG A 353 -14.19 19.57 -12.75
C ARG A 353 -13.74 21.01 -13.15
N PRO A 354 -14.64 21.95 -13.43
CA PRO A 354 -14.28 23.20 -14.11
C PRO A 354 -13.50 24.19 -13.22
N ALA A 355 -13.74 24.20 -11.91
CA ALA A 355 -13.24 25.21 -10.98
C ALA A 355 -12.50 24.60 -9.78
N CYS A 356 -11.63 23.60 -10.01
CA CYS A 356 -10.86 23.00 -8.92
C CYS A 356 -9.70 23.92 -8.50
N PRO A 357 -9.67 24.44 -7.25
CA PRO A 357 -8.61 25.34 -6.78
C PRO A 357 -7.24 24.64 -6.68
N GLN A 358 -7.24 23.32 -6.51
CA GLN A 358 -6.03 22.50 -6.36
C GLN A 358 -5.49 21.96 -7.70
N ARG A 359 -6.03 22.42 -8.84
CA ARG A 359 -5.68 21.86 -10.16
C ARG A 359 -4.21 22.09 -10.51
N ALA A 360 -3.47 21.01 -10.71
CA ALA A 360 -2.03 21.06 -11.06
C ALA A 360 -1.76 21.10 -12.58
N PHE A 361 -2.65 20.55 -13.40
CA PHE A 361 -2.50 20.50 -14.86
C PHE A 361 -3.85 20.75 -15.55
N PRO A 362 -3.86 21.36 -16.76
CA PRO A 362 -5.07 21.46 -17.56
C PRO A 362 -5.57 20.06 -17.98
N PRO A 363 -6.89 19.85 -18.12
CA PRO A 363 -7.42 18.63 -18.70
C PRO A 363 -6.85 18.41 -20.12
N ALA A 364 -6.39 17.20 -20.39
CA ALA A 364 -5.89 16.83 -21.71
C ALA A 364 -7.03 16.87 -22.74
N GLY A 365 -6.73 17.35 -23.94
CA GLY A 365 -7.71 17.44 -25.03
C GLY A 365 -8.68 18.61 -24.95
N ARG A 366 -8.56 19.51 -23.96
CA ARG A 366 -9.30 20.78 -23.93
C ARG A 366 -8.38 21.97 -24.23
N PRO A 367 -8.82 22.94 -25.04
CA PRO A 367 -8.11 24.21 -25.19
C PRO A 367 -7.98 24.92 -23.84
N LEU A 368 -6.82 25.54 -23.61
CA LEU A 368 -6.63 26.41 -22.46
C LEU A 368 -7.10 27.82 -22.82
N ALA A 369 -8.17 28.32 -22.19
CA ALA A 369 -8.59 29.72 -22.36
C ALA A 369 -7.73 30.65 -21.48
N ALA A 370 -6.48 30.86 -21.89
CA ALA A 370 -5.58 31.78 -21.22
C ALA A 370 -5.94 33.22 -21.58
N ASP A 371 -6.30 34.01 -20.57
CA ASP A 371 -6.57 35.45 -20.70
C ASP A 371 -5.60 36.23 -19.78
N PRO A 372 -4.64 36.98 -20.33
CA PRO A 372 -3.70 37.78 -19.54
C PRO A 372 -4.35 38.85 -18.65
N GLY A 373 -5.58 39.29 -18.97
CA GLY A 373 -6.33 40.27 -18.19
C GLY A 373 -7.10 39.68 -17.01
N VAL A 374 -7.17 38.34 -16.91
CA VAL A 374 -7.99 37.65 -15.89
C VAL A 374 -7.12 36.69 -15.07
N SER A 375 -7.01 36.98 -13.78
CA SER A 375 -6.45 36.05 -12.78
C SER A 375 -7.59 35.37 -12.03
N ARG A 376 -7.59 34.03 -11.99
CA ARG A 376 -8.64 33.23 -11.33
C ARG A 376 -8.06 32.44 -10.16
N PHE A 377 -8.87 32.21 -9.12
CA PHE A 377 -8.49 31.35 -7.99
C PHE A 377 -8.20 29.91 -8.39
N ALA A 378 -8.98 29.36 -9.34
CA ALA A 378 -8.75 28.01 -9.86
C ALA A 378 -7.78 28.05 -11.05
N PRO A 379 -6.61 27.37 -10.97
CA PRO A 379 -5.68 27.30 -12.10
C PRO A 379 -6.34 26.61 -13.30
N TYR A 380 -6.05 27.08 -14.51
CA TYR A 380 -6.60 26.52 -15.75
C TYR A 380 -8.13 26.47 -15.78
N SER A 381 -8.79 27.38 -15.05
CA SER A 381 -10.24 27.59 -15.12
C SER A 381 -10.55 28.66 -16.17
N GLY A 382 -11.74 28.57 -16.77
CA GLY A 382 -12.09 29.35 -17.96
C GLY A 382 -11.94 28.49 -19.21
N GLY A 383 -13.07 28.24 -19.87
CA GLY A 383 -13.24 27.24 -20.93
C GLY A 383 -14.62 26.64 -20.82
#